data_AF-A0A9D1KLC8-F1
#
_entry.id   AF-A0A9D1KLC8-F1
#
_cell.length_a   1.000
_cell.length_b   1.000
_cell.length_c   1.000
_cell.angle_alpha   90.00
_cell.angle_beta   90.00
_cell.angle_gamma   90.00
#
_symmetry.space_group_name_H-M   'P 1'
#
loop_
_entity.id
_entity.type
_entity.pdbx_description
1 polymer ?
#
loop_
_entity_poly.entity_id
_entity_poly.type
_entity_poly.pdbx_seq_one_letter_code
_entity_poly.pdbx_strand_id
1 'polypeptide(L)'
;MTLLLFAAASTMFAAGCVANLDLDREASNITTPRYMPSESETTATSSLDSSESTSEYIDGLATEPVVTTVTATEVSSTTATETSVVTETEPKRTSATTVTAATTVTTTPATTVTTTEKTTVAATSATTKASKDENASGLDVHLADDDDYYFRNALTGDYAKIYDGIYNGLFNRADVFTVKYVDYDTLYDIFSMVTHDHPEIFWTDGGYTYTYDYINCEISPTYSFSKSDILKIQEQIDENISEILQELYQMDSEYEIAKAVYEHLIDTVEYVWDSPNNQNIISSLVNGESVCSGYAKAAQYLMQLCGLQVIRVDGNVIDSGSHTWLIVRIDGKYYQYDVTFGDRVFSDPSSNPDQLDYDYSYLCTTDEIMLRDRDVDKTFVKLPECNSNDYNYYVLNDSYYEEGESNVEADMADSISHGERVWSAQFESESDYLTVKAKVENGLYHDTLIKNYTFKPDTMVVTWYTCDDYTYSITCWRE
;
A
#
# COMPACT_ATOMS: atom_id res chain seq x y z
N MET A 1 42.96 -3.58 2.58
CA MET A 1 43.36 -3.95 3.95
C MET A 1 42.96 -2.81 4.86
N THR A 2 41.93 -2.91 5.70
CA THR A 2 41.08 -4.07 6.08
C THR A 2 39.82 -3.43 6.67
N LEU A 3 38.64 -3.42 6.04
CA LEU A 3 37.74 -4.55 5.72
C LEU A 3 37.49 -5.46 6.93
N LEU A 4 36.63 -5.02 7.87
CA LEU A 4 35.90 -5.78 8.91
C LEU A 4 35.44 -4.80 10.03
N LEU A 5 34.19 -4.31 9.97
CA LEU A 5 33.47 -3.75 11.14
C LEU A 5 31.98 -3.42 10.90
N PHE A 6 31.52 -3.28 9.65
CA PHE A 6 30.10 -3.01 9.31
C PHE A 6 29.26 -4.28 9.16
N ALA A 7 29.16 -5.09 10.22
CA ALA A 7 28.35 -6.32 10.24
C ALA A 7 27.54 -6.51 11.53
N ALA A 8 27.27 -5.41 12.25
CA ALA A 8 26.64 -5.43 13.58
C ALA A 8 25.56 -4.35 13.78
N ALA A 9 25.13 -3.66 12.73
CA ALA A 9 24.10 -2.61 12.79
C ALA A 9 22.71 -3.09 12.36
N SER A 10 22.62 -4.07 11.45
CA SER A 10 21.36 -4.52 10.84
C SER A 10 20.39 -5.27 11.78
N THR A 11 20.76 -5.52 13.04
CA THR A 11 19.95 -6.32 13.99
C THR A 11 19.21 -5.50 15.06
N MET A 12 19.17 -4.17 14.94
CA MET A 12 18.49 -3.30 15.94
C MET A 12 17.43 -2.34 15.38
N PHE A 13 17.30 -2.16 14.06
CA PHE A 13 16.38 -1.17 13.50
C PHE A 13 14.90 -1.62 13.47
N ALA A 14 14.61 -2.90 13.21
CA ALA A 14 13.24 -3.43 13.18
C ALA A 14 12.58 -3.64 14.57
N ALA A 15 13.35 -3.58 15.65
CA ALA A 15 12.84 -3.90 16.99
C ALA A 15 11.77 -2.91 17.51
N GLY A 16 11.69 -1.70 16.93
CA GLY A 16 10.77 -0.64 17.38
C GLY A 16 9.29 -1.01 17.25
N CYS A 17 8.87 -1.50 16.08
CA CYS A 17 7.46 -1.80 15.79
C CYS A 17 6.94 -3.05 16.51
N VAL A 18 7.83 -3.97 16.92
CA VAL A 18 7.45 -5.29 17.45
C VAL A 18 7.64 -5.40 18.97
N ALA A 19 8.49 -4.56 19.59
CA ALA A 19 8.81 -4.65 21.02
C ALA A 19 7.63 -4.39 21.99
N ASN A 20 6.50 -3.86 21.51
CA ASN A 20 5.30 -3.61 22.31
C ASN A 20 4.28 -4.77 22.33
N LEU A 21 4.58 -5.92 21.71
CA LEU A 21 3.84 -7.16 21.96
C LEU A 21 4.20 -7.69 23.36
N ASP A 22 3.67 -7.06 24.40
CA ASP A 22 3.87 -7.40 25.83
C ASP A 22 3.16 -8.72 26.16
N LEU A 23 3.81 -9.83 25.80
CA LEU A 23 3.38 -11.18 26.11
C LEU A 23 3.46 -11.40 27.64
N ASP A 24 2.34 -11.83 28.23
CA ASP A 24 2.15 -12.19 29.64
C ASP A 24 1.96 -11.05 30.67
N ARG A 25 1.05 -10.09 30.38
CA ARG A 25 0.41 -9.29 31.44
C ARG A 25 -1.07 -9.62 31.66
N GLU A 26 -1.32 -10.59 32.54
CA GLU A 26 -2.68 -10.84 33.07
C GLU A 26 -3.29 -9.59 33.72
N ALA A 27 -4.61 -9.43 33.51
CA ALA A 27 -5.37 -8.30 34.02
C ALA A 27 -5.44 -8.27 35.56
N SER A 28 -4.79 -7.27 36.20
CA SER A 28 -5.18 -6.86 37.55
C SER A 28 -4.88 -5.38 37.85
N ASN A 29 -5.88 -4.72 38.48
CA ASN A 29 -5.81 -3.45 39.19
C ASN A 29 -5.30 -2.20 38.45
N ILE A 30 -6.17 -1.59 37.63
CA ILE A 30 -6.15 -0.12 37.46
C ILE A 30 -6.86 0.50 38.67
N THR A 31 -6.09 1.13 39.56
CA THR A 31 -6.64 1.98 40.62
C THR A 31 -6.88 3.37 40.03
N THR A 32 -8.14 3.81 39.98
CA THR A 32 -8.50 5.14 39.45
C THR A 32 -7.99 6.27 40.34
N PRO A 33 -7.40 7.35 39.78
CA PRO A 33 -7.15 8.56 40.54
C PRO A 33 -8.48 9.26 40.88
N ARG A 34 -8.64 9.67 42.14
CA ARG A 34 -9.75 10.54 42.56
C ARG A 34 -9.69 11.87 41.82
N TYR A 35 -10.76 12.22 41.13
CA TYR A 35 -11.11 13.61 40.85
C TYR A 35 -12.29 14.01 41.75
N MET A 36 -12.15 15.12 42.49
CA MET A 36 -13.26 15.70 43.26
C MET A 36 -13.88 16.87 42.47
N PRO A 37 -15.22 17.00 42.46
CA PRO A 37 -15.88 18.11 41.79
C PRO A 37 -15.83 19.39 42.63
N SER A 38 -15.73 20.55 41.96
CA SER A 38 -15.99 21.86 42.55
C SER A 38 -17.48 22.20 42.46
N GLU A 39 -18.05 22.67 43.56
CA GLU A 39 -19.47 23.04 43.67
C GLU A 39 -19.80 24.34 42.90
N SER A 40 -21.03 24.42 42.39
CA SER A 40 -21.75 25.70 42.28
C SER A 40 -23.24 25.45 42.50
N GLU A 41 -23.79 26.06 43.54
CA GLU A 41 -25.20 25.92 43.94
C GLU A 41 -26.16 26.54 42.90
N THR A 42 -27.36 25.97 42.77
CA THR A 42 -28.55 26.81 42.57
C THR A 42 -29.81 26.14 43.11
N THR A 43 -30.52 26.86 43.98
CA THR A 43 -31.72 26.39 44.67
C THR A 43 -33.00 26.57 43.85
N ALA A 44 -33.88 25.57 43.84
CA ALA A 44 -35.31 25.76 43.59
C ALA A 44 -36.15 24.74 44.38
N THR A 45 -37.21 25.21 45.05
CA THR A 45 -38.02 24.44 46.01
C THR A 45 -39.47 24.29 45.57
N SER A 46 -40.01 23.06 45.58
CA SER A 46 -41.42 22.68 45.83
C SER A 46 -41.64 21.23 45.36
N SER A 47 -42.40 20.31 45.94
CA SER A 47 -43.16 20.19 47.18
C SER A 47 -43.93 18.86 47.03
N LEU A 48 -43.79 17.95 48.01
CA LEU A 48 -44.74 16.90 48.42
C LEU A 48 -45.82 16.41 47.41
N ASP A 49 -45.80 15.12 47.07
CA ASP A 49 -46.89 14.22 47.48
C ASP A 49 -46.36 12.79 47.71
N SER A 50 -47.14 11.96 48.40
CA SER A 50 -46.75 10.63 48.89
C SER A 50 -47.77 9.55 48.53
N SER A 51 -47.32 8.45 47.92
CA SER A 51 -48.08 7.19 47.89
C SER A 51 -47.15 5.98 47.78
N GLU A 52 -47.39 4.97 48.61
CA GLU A 52 -46.68 3.68 48.59
C GLU A 52 -47.31 2.69 47.60
N SER A 53 -46.54 1.63 47.31
CA SER A 53 -46.92 0.41 46.57
C SER A 53 -47.11 0.59 45.05
N THR A 54 -46.78 -0.38 44.19
CA THR A 54 -46.39 -1.80 44.41
C THR A 54 -45.12 -2.19 43.67
N SER A 55 -44.42 -3.22 44.15
CA SER A 55 -43.33 -3.85 43.40
C SER A 55 -43.86 -4.59 42.17
N GLU A 56 -43.71 -4.01 40.98
CA GLU A 56 -43.75 -4.79 39.74
C GLU A 56 -42.37 -5.39 39.46
N TYR A 57 -42.38 -6.72 39.36
CA TYR A 57 -41.23 -7.52 38.97
C TYR A 57 -41.04 -7.28 37.47
N ILE A 58 -40.11 -6.39 37.09
CA ILE A 58 -39.73 -6.25 35.68
C ILE A 58 -39.05 -7.57 35.30
N ASP A 59 -39.78 -8.36 34.52
CA ASP A 59 -39.28 -9.58 33.93
C ASP A 59 -38.07 -9.22 33.08
N GLY A 60 -36.91 -9.77 33.46
CA GLY A 60 -35.65 -9.49 32.79
C GLY A 60 -35.67 -10.15 31.42
N LEU A 61 -36.07 -9.40 30.40
CA LEU A 61 -35.72 -9.69 29.02
C LEU A 61 -34.20 -9.61 28.89
N ALA A 62 -33.54 -10.71 29.26
CA ALA A 62 -32.25 -11.06 28.72
C ALA A 62 -32.46 -11.29 27.23
N THR A 63 -32.35 -10.20 26.46
CA THR A 63 -32.20 -10.26 25.02
C THR A 63 -30.90 -11.01 24.77
N GLU A 64 -31.01 -12.21 24.17
CA GLU A 64 -29.85 -12.96 23.70
C GLU A 64 -28.93 -12.01 22.89
N PRO A 65 -27.61 -12.01 23.14
CA PRO A 65 -26.70 -11.09 22.48
C PRO A 65 -26.79 -11.28 20.96
N VAL A 66 -27.02 -10.18 20.24
CA VAL A 66 -27.10 -10.21 18.78
C VAL A 66 -25.69 -10.40 18.23
N VAL A 67 -25.39 -11.59 17.76
CA VAL A 67 -24.14 -11.90 17.05
C VAL A 67 -24.26 -11.46 15.60
N THR A 68 -23.36 -10.59 15.16
CA THR A 68 -23.24 -10.16 13.76
C THR A 68 -21.89 -10.58 13.20
N THR A 69 -21.86 -11.03 11.96
CA THR A 69 -20.63 -11.42 11.24
C THR A 69 -20.39 -10.45 10.09
N VAL A 70 -19.19 -9.89 10.02
CA VAL A 70 -18.66 -9.10 8.92
C VAL A 70 -17.56 -9.92 8.24
N THR A 71 -17.77 -10.26 6.98
CA THR A 71 -16.73 -10.83 6.13
C THR A 71 -15.87 -9.71 5.55
N ALA A 72 -14.58 -9.99 5.34
CA ALA A 72 -13.75 -9.14 4.50
C ALA A 72 -14.38 -8.98 3.10
N THR A 73 -14.35 -7.77 2.55
CA THR A 73 -14.78 -7.51 1.18
C THR A 73 -13.62 -7.89 0.25
N GLU A 74 -13.73 -9.03 -0.43
CA GLU A 74 -12.78 -9.41 -1.48
C GLU A 74 -12.95 -8.47 -2.68
N VAL A 75 -11.96 -7.61 -2.93
CA VAL A 75 -11.82 -6.84 -4.18
C VAL A 75 -11.43 -7.83 -5.29
N SER A 76 -12.44 -8.48 -5.87
CA SER A 76 -12.26 -9.46 -6.95
C SER A 76 -12.51 -8.80 -8.30
N SER A 77 -11.44 -8.62 -9.07
CA SER A 77 -11.48 -8.10 -10.45
C SER A 77 -12.09 -9.13 -11.40
N THR A 78 -13.40 -9.11 -11.59
CA THR A 78 -14.10 -10.03 -12.52
C THR A 78 -14.12 -9.48 -13.95
N THR A 79 -13.17 -9.89 -14.79
CA THR A 79 -13.22 -9.61 -16.23
C THR A 79 -14.33 -10.44 -16.90
N ALA A 80 -15.33 -9.79 -17.49
CA ALA A 80 -16.44 -10.46 -18.17
C ALA A 80 -16.01 -11.02 -19.54
N THR A 81 -15.77 -12.33 -19.65
CA THR A 81 -15.41 -12.97 -20.92
C THR A 81 -16.65 -13.23 -21.80
N GLU A 82 -17.03 -12.28 -22.66
CA GLU A 82 -18.03 -12.55 -23.70
C GLU A 82 -17.50 -13.57 -24.73
N THR A 83 -18.14 -14.75 -24.78
CA THR A 83 -17.76 -15.82 -25.70
C THR A 83 -18.38 -15.58 -27.09
N SER A 84 -17.65 -14.92 -28.00
CA SER A 84 -18.02 -14.86 -29.42
C SER A 84 -17.38 -16.00 -30.22
N VAL A 85 -18.20 -16.98 -30.62
CA VAL A 85 -17.77 -18.14 -31.42
C VAL A 85 -17.50 -17.75 -32.87
N VAL A 86 -16.23 -17.86 -33.31
CA VAL A 86 -15.88 -17.91 -34.74
C VAL A 86 -14.98 -19.12 -34.99
N THR A 87 -15.47 -20.04 -35.82
CA THR A 87 -14.74 -21.22 -36.30
C THR A 87 -14.02 -20.89 -37.61
N GLU A 88 -12.70 -21.11 -37.71
CA GLU A 88 -12.10 -21.82 -38.86
C GLU A 88 -10.63 -22.26 -38.65
N THR A 89 -10.43 -23.58 -38.73
CA THR A 89 -9.28 -24.33 -39.29
C THR A 89 -7.82 -23.82 -39.21
N GLU A 90 -6.95 -24.64 -38.59
CA GLU A 90 -5.50 -24.73 -38.88
C GLU A 90 -5.19 -24.93 -40.39
N PRO A 91 -3.95 -24.64 -40.83
CA PRO A 91 -3.08 -25.79 -41.14
C PRO A 91 -1.67 -25.73 -40.52
N LYS A 92 -1.38 -26.78 -39.76
CA LYS A 92 -0.09 -27.18 -39.19
C LYS A 92 1.05 -27.32 -40.23
N ARG A 93 2.26 -26.84 -39.92
CA ARG A 93 3.50 -27.35 -40.56
C ARG A 93 4.69 -27.50 -39.61
N THR A 94 5.37 -28.62 -39.78
CA THR A 94 6.47 -29.14 -38.98
C THR A 94 7.83 -28.51 -39.29
N SER A 95 8.73 -28.49 -38.31
CA SER A 95 10.18 -28.73 -38.51
C SER A 95 10.77 -29.34 -37.23
N ALA A 96 11.71 -30.26 -37.39
CA ALA A 96 12.31 -31.03 -36.30
C ALA A 96 13.84 -30.85 -36.27
N THR A 97 14.48 -31.11 -35.13
CA THR A 97 15.85 -31.67 -35.06
C THR A 97 16.06 -32.40 -33.72
N THR A 98 16.95 -33.40 -33.74
CA THR A 98 17.06 -34.52 -32.80
C THR A 98 18.03 -34.31 -31.62
N VAL A 99 17.57 -34.67 -30.42
CA VAL A 99 18.18 -35.61 -29.45
C VAL A 99 19.71 -35.69 -29.35
N THR A 100 20.24 -35.53 -28.12
CA THR A 100 21.05 -36.56 -27.43
C THR A 100 20.92 -36.37 -25.91
N ALA A 101 20.84 -37.47 -25.15
CA ALA A 101 20.57 -37.48 -23.70
C ALA A 101 21.70 -38.16 -22.91
N ALA A 102 21.76 -37.92 -21.59
CA ALA A 102 22.23 -38.90 -20.61
C ALA A 102 21.69 -38.58 -19.19
N THR A 103 20.94 -39.53 -18.63
CA THR A 103 20.37 -39.49 -17.27
C THR A 103 21.27 -40.26 -16.29
N THR A 104 21.36 -39.85 -15.02
CA THR A 104 21.28 -40.83 -13.90
C THR A 104 20.94 -40.20 -12.55
N VAL A 105 19.88 -40.70 -11.93
CA VAL A 105 19.57 -40.56 -10.50
C VAL A 105 19.88 -41.91 -9.84
N THR A 106 20.36 -41.92 -8.60
CA THR A 106 20.43 -43.17 -7.79
C THR A 106 20.22 -42.86 -6.31
N THR A 107 19.51 -43.73 -5.61
CA THR A 107 18.94 -43.52 -4.28
C THR A 107 19.50 -44.48 -3.22
N THR A 108 19.98 -43.94 -2.09
CA THR A 108 20.01 -44.56 -0.71
C THR A 108 20.66 -45.96 -0.50
N PRO A 109 20.73 -46.51 0.74
CA PRO A 109 20.90 -45.91 2.09
C PRO A 109 22.08 -46.54 2.89
N ALA A 110 22.39 -46.04 4.10
CA ALA A 110 22.44 -46.85 5.35
C ALA A 110 23.09 -46.15 6.56
N THR A 111 22.49 -46.37 7.73
CA THR A 111 22.89 -45.95 9.09
C THR A 111 24.04 -46.78 9.67
N THR A 112 24.88 -46.22 10.56
CA THR A 112 25.42 -46.91 11.77
C THR A 112 25.81 -45.90 12.86
N VAL A 113 25.64 -46.29 14.12
CA VAL A 113 25.76 -45.50 15.36
C VAL A 113 27.11 -45.74 16.07
N THR A 114 27.68 -44.75 16.77
CA THR A 114 28.45 -45.00 18.02
C THR A 114 28.41 -43.80 18.98
N THR A 115 28.50 -44.09 20.29
CA THR A 115 28.31 -43.20 21.45
C THR A 115 29.45 -43.50 22.46
N THR A 116 29.90 -42.66 23.39
CA THR A 116 29.36 -41.44 24.04
C THR A 116 30.53 -40.64 24.65
N GLU A 117 30.40 -39.34 24.96
CA GLU A 117 30.77 -38.88 26.32
C GLU A 117 30.09 -37.57 26.76
N LYS A 118 29.94 -37.41 28.09
CA LYS A 118 29.14 -36.38 28.76
C LYS A 118 29.94 -35.83 29.93
N THR A 119 30.12 -34.51 30.03
CA THR A 119 30.45 -33.84 31.30
C THR A 119 29.91 -32.41 31.29
N THR A 120 28.87 -32.19 32.09
CA THR A 120 28.43 -30.88 32.60
C THR A 120 29.44 -30.34 33.62
N VAL A 121 29.52 -29.01 33.83
CA VAL A 121 29.44 -28.36 35.16
C VAL A 121 29.51 -26.82 35.06
N ALA A 122 28.65 -26.17 35.88
CA ALA A 122 28.69 -24.80 36.42
C ALA A 122 28.72 -23.56 35.48
N ALA A 123 27.65 -22.77 35.61
CA ALA A 123 27.68 -21.32 35.42
C ALA A 123 28.47 -20.63 36.55
N THR A 124 28.96 -19.41 36.30
CA THR A 124 29.32 -18.45 37.36
C THR A 124 29.04 -17.04 36.86
N SER A 125 28.11 -16.35 37.52
CA SER A 125 27.78 -14.95 37.23
C SER A 125 28.90 -14.02 37.67
N ALA A 126 29.22 -13.01 36.85
CA ALA A 126 30.09 -11.90 37.24
C ALA A 126 29.38 -10.58 36.90
N THR A 127 29.03 -9.81 37.94
CA THR A 127 28.43 -8.48 37.82
C THR A 127 29.52 -7.42 37.85
N THR A 128 29.58 -6.56 36.83
CA THR A 128 30.36 -5.31 36.86
C THR A 128 29.53 -4.16 36.30
N LYS A 129 29.70 -2.96 36.87
CA LYS A 129 28.82 -1.80 36.70
C LYS A 129 29.63 -0.60 36.19
N ALA A 130 28.99 0.26 35.39
CA ALA A 130 29.49 1.55 34.84
C ALA A 130 30.59 1.41 33.77
N SER A 131 30.56 2.18 32.66
CA SER A 131 30.36 3.63 32.58
C SER A 131 29.46 4.11 31.42
N LYS A 132 29.01 5.37 31.49
CA LYS A 132 28.55 6.14 30.32
C LYS A 132 29.72 6.33 29.36
N ASP A 133 29.49 6.16 28.06
CA ASP A 133 30.17 6.91 27.01
C ASP A 133 29.11 7.48 26.07
N GLU A 134 29.08 8.81 25.95
CA GLU A 134 28.16 9.56 25.10
C GLU A 134 28.84 9.82 23.75
N ASN A 135 28.76 8.89 22.81
CA ASN A 135 28.91 9.21 21.38
C ASN A 135 28.35 8.11 20.46
N ALA A 136 27.09 8.24 20.08
CA ALA A 136 26.53 7.58 18.91
C ALA A 136 25.66 8.62 18.20
N SER A 137 25.97 8.91 16.93
CA SER A 137 25.12 9.72 16.06
C SER A 137 23.84 8.94 15.78
N GLY A 138 22.76 9.32 16.45
CA GLY A 138 21.43 8.76 16.18
C GLY A 138 21.00 9.15 14.77
N LEU A 139 20.79 8.15 13.92
CA LEU A 139 19.85 8.27 12.82
C LEU A 139 18.48 8.04 13.47
N ASP A 140 17.67 9.10 13.57
CA ASP A 140 16.37 9.01 14.24
C ASP A 140 15.41 8.28 13.29
N VAL A 141 14.88 7.14 13.73
CA VAL A 141 13.79 6.48 13.01
C VAL A 141 12.55 7.28 13.31
N HIS A 142 11.92 7.87 12.30
CA HIS A 142 10.62 8.52 12.47
C HIS A 142 9.61 7.43 12.82
N LEU A 143 9.32 7.28 14.11
CA LEU A 143 8.09 6.63 14.53
C LEU A 143 6.96 7.52 14.03
N ALA A 144 5.95 6.93 13.40
CA ALA A 144 4.83 7.68 12.86
C ALA A 144 4.20 8.56 13.95
N ASP A 145 4.13 9.86 13.70
CA ASP A 145 3.48 10.81 14.60
C ASP A 145 1.95 10.74 14.40
N ASP A 146 1.17 11.25 15.36
CA ASP A 146 -0.30 11.26 15.25
C ASP A 146 -0.76 11.87 13.91
N ASP A 147 -0.02 12.86 13.36
CA ASP A 147 -0.30 13.54 12.09
C ASP A 147 -0.18 12.64 10.82
N ASP A 148 0.36 11.42 10.90
CA ASP A 148 0.63 10.57 9.72
C ASP A 148 -0.57 9.72 9.28
N TYR A 149 -1.56 9.52 10.15
CA TYR A 149 -2.74 8.68 9.90
C TYR A 149 -3.99 9.52 9.62
N TYR A 150 -4.38 9.62 8.33
CA TYR A 150 -5.42 10.57 7.89
C TYR A 150 -6.80 10.26 8.48
N PHE A 151 -7.25 9.01 8.43
CA PHE A 151 -8.59 8.70 8.94
C PHE A 151 -8.65 8.87 10.46
N ARG A 152 -7.59 8.48 11.18
CA ARG A 152 -7.49 8.73 12.62
C ARG A 152 -7.58 10.21 12.98
N ASN A 153 -6.98 11.10 12.19
CA ASN A 153 -7.01 12.55 12.44
C ASN A 153 -8.35 13.20 12.07
N ALA A 154 -9.09 12.64 11.11
CA ALA A 154 -10.43 13.10 10.77
C ALA A 154 -11.48 12.78 11.86
N LEU A 155 -11.23 11.77 12.70
CA LEU A 155 -12.15 11.35 13.76
C LEU A 155 -11.97 12.15 15.07
N THR A 156 -13.07 12.39 15.78
CA THR A 156 -13.04 13.08 17.08
C THR A 156 -13.96 12.42 18.11
N GLY A 157 -13.84 12.83 19.38
CA GLY A 157 -14.77 12.46 20.44
C GLY A 157 -14.76 10.97 20.75
N ASP A 158 -15.89 10.29 20.54
CA ASP A 158 -15.99 8.85 20.78
C ASP A 158 -15.60 8.01 19.56
N TYR A 159 -15.69 8.54 18.34
CA TYR A 159 -15.25 7.80 17.14
C TYR A 159 -13.73 7.61 17.12
N ALA A 160 -12.96 8.63 17.52
CA ALA A 160 -11.51 8.50 17.72
C ALA A 160 -11.15 7.42 18.74
N LYS A 161 -11.90 7.31 19.85
CA LYS A 161 -11.67 6.25 20.86
C LYS A 161 -12.06 4.86 20.37
N ILE A 162 -13.07 4.75 19.50
CA ILE A 162 -13.48 3.48 18.88
C ILE A 162 -12.39 3.03 17.91
N TYR A 163 -11.87 3.94 17.08
CA TYR A 163 -10.69 3.70 16.25
C TYR A 163 -9.52 3.22 17.12
N ASP A 164 -9.14 4.01 18.14
CA ASP A 164 -8.02 3.66 19.04
C ASP A 164 -8.21 2.28 19.67
N GLY A 165 -9.44 1.93 20.06
CA GLY A 165 -9.78 0.62 20.59
C GLY A 165 -9.64 -0.51 19.58
N ILE A 166 -10.05 -0.30 18.33
CA ILE A 166 -9.90 -1.26 17.23
C ILE A 166 -8.42 -1.42 16.86
N TYR A 167 -7.69 -0.32 16.64
CA TYR A 167 -6.25 -0.34 16.38
C TYR A 167 -5.50 -1.11 17.47
N ASN A 168 -5.68 -0.76 18.75
CA ASN A 168 -5.03 -1.47 19.85
C ASN A 168 -5.43 -2.96 19.90
N GLY A 169 -6.69 -3.30 19.61
CA GLY A 169 -7.16 -4.67 19.55
C GLY A 169 -6.49 -5.50 18.45
N LEU A 170 -6.41 -4.95 17.24
CA LEU A 170 -5.78 -5.59 16.08
C LEU A 170 -4.25 -5.65 16.20
N PHE A 171 -3.61 -4.56 16.62
CA PHE A 171 -2.17 -4.43 16.78
C PHE A 171 -1.62 -5.45 17.81
N ASN A 172 -2.28 -5.57 18.97
CA ASN A 172 -1.91 -6.57 19.98
C ASN A 172 -2.36 -8.00 19.61
N ARG A 173 -3.08 -8.15 18.48
CA ARG A 173 -3.74 -9.36 18.00
C ARG A 173 -4.54 -10.03 19.12
N ALA A 174 -5.40 -9.25 19.76
CA ALA A 174 -6.30 -9.69 20.83
C ALA A 174 -7.43 -10.54 20.23
N ASP A 175 -7.73 -11.70 20.84
CA ASP A 175 -8.79 -12.60 20.34
C ASP A 175 -10.19 -11.99 20.50
N VAL A 176 -10.37 -11.13 21.51
CA VAL A 176 -11.57 -10.33 21.78
C VAL A 176 -11.17 -8.99 22.41
N PHE A 177 -11.84 -7.90 22.04
CA PHE A 177 -11.73 -6.59 22.70
C PHE A 177 -13.08 -5.84 22.70
N THR A 178 -13.17 -4.75 23.47
CA THR A 178 -14.43 -4.01 23.67
C THR A 178 -14.27 -2.54 23.30
N VAL A 179 -15.21 -2.02 22.52
CA VAL A 179 -15.35 -0.58 22.18
C VAL A 179 -16.74 -0.08 22.57
N LYS A 180 -16.95 1.24 22.52
CA LYS A 180 -18.28 1.82 22.73
C LYS A 180 -19.25 1.40 21.62
N TYR A 181 -20.50 1.12 21.98
CA TYR A 181 -21.56 0.81 21.02
C TYR A 181 -21.81 1.96 20.03
N VAL A 182 -21.90 1.58 18.76
CA VAL A 182 -22.39 2.36 17.62
C VAL A 182 -23.19 1.42 16.70
N ASP A 183 -23.92 1.97 15.74
CA ASP A 183 -24.58 1.18 14.70
C ASP A 183 -23.60 0.44 13.79
N TYR A 184 -24.12 -0.52 13.01
CA TYR A 184 -23.34 -1.39 12.12
C TYR A 184 -22.50 -0.60 11.11
N ASP A 185 -23.12 0.37 10.42
CA ASP A 185 -22.46 1.12 9.35
C ASP A 185 -21.29 1.94 9.94
N THR A 186 -21.52 2.63 11.06
CA THR A 186 -20.47 3.36 11.78
C THR A 186 -19.34 2.45 12.29
N LEU A 187 -19.66 1.23 12.77
CA LEU A 187 -18.62 0.29 13.21
C LEU A 187 -17.80 -0.24 12.03
N TYR A 188 -18.46 -0.58 10.92
CA TYR A 188 -17.83 -1.01 9.68
C TYR A 188 -16.87 0.06 9.15
N ASP A 189 -17.33 1.30 9.03
CA ASP A 189 -16.54 2.42 8.55
C ASP A 189 -15.29 2.67 9.41
N ILE A 190 -15.43 2.74 10.74
CA ILE A 190 -14.29 2.98 11.64
C ILE A 190 -13.33 1.78 11.64
N PHE A 191 -13.83 0.55 11.53
CA PHE A 191 -12.96 -0.62 11.41
C PHE A 191 -12.17 -0.62 10.08
N SER A 192 -12.82 -0.25 8.97
CA SER A 192 -12.16 -0.08 7.67
C SER A 192 -11.11 1.04 7.73
N MET A 193 -11.40 2.16 8.38
CA MET A 193 -10.42 3.24 8.57
C MET A 193 -9.13 2.76 9.24
N VAL A 194 -9.22 1.90 10.26
CA VAL A 194 -8.02 1.31 10.89
C VAL A 194 -7.24 0.44 9.91
N THR A 195 -7.89 -0.43 9.13
CA THR A 195 -7.19 -1.28 8.15
C THR A 195 -6.76 -0.55 6.88
N HIS A 196 -7.14 0.73 6.71
CA HIS A 196 -6.73 1.60 5.62
C HIS A 196 -5.58 2.53 6.01
N ASP A 197 -5.52 2.99 7.26
CA ASP A 197 -4.39 3.76 7.79
C ASP A 197 -3.18 2.85 8.11
N HIS A 198 -3.41 1.58 8.48
CA HIS A 198 -2.39 0.66 9.03
C HIS A 198 -2.11 -0.58 8.14
N PRO A 199 -1.37 -0.46 7.02
CA PRO A 199 -0.98 -1.60 6.17
C PRO A 199 -0.05 -2.60 6.87
N GLU A 200 0.62 -2.20 7.96
CA GLU A 200 1.49 -3.07 8.77
C GLU A 200 0.72 -4.18 9.51
N ILE A 201 -0.60 -4.02 9.71
CA ILE A 201 -1.47 -5.01 10.35
C ILE A 201 -1.92 -6.06 9.32
N PHE A 202 -0.96 -6.69 8.64
CA PHE A 202 -1.20 -7.65 7.56
C PHE A 202 -1.86 -8.97 8.01
N TRP A 203 -2.04 -9.19 9.31
CA TRP A 203 -2.55 -10.45 9.86
C TRP A 203 -4.06 -10.55 9.97
N THR A 204 -4.79 -9.58 9.45
CA THR A 204 -6.24 -9.64 9.26
C THR A 204 -6.61 -9.04 7.90
N ASP A 205 -7.54 -9.68 7.21
CA ASP A 205 -8.12 -9.16 5.97
C ASP A 205 -9.34 -8.25 6.23
N GLY A 206 -9.57 -7.88 7.50
CA GLY A 206 -10.64 -6.97 7.92
C GLY A 206 -11.94 -7.64 8.39
N GLY A 207 -12.04 -8.97 8.30
CA GLY A 207 -13.21 -9.71 8.77
C GLY A 207 -13.30 -9.79 10.31
N TYR A 208 -14.50 -9.68 10.88
CA TYR A 208 -14.73 -9.80 12.32
C TYR A 208 -16.14 -10.30 12.64
N THR A 209 -16.32 -10.82 13.86
CA THR A 209 -17.65 -10.96 14.46
C THR A 209 -17.77 -9.99 15.62
N TYR A 210 -18.99 -9.57 15.95
CA TYR A 210 -19.21 -8.79 17.16
C TYR A 210 -20.55 -9.12 17.82
N THR A 211 -20.61 -8.90 19.13
CA THR A 211 -21.84 -8.80 19.90
C THR A 211 -21.94 -7.41 20.53
N TYR A 212 -23.12 -7.02 20.97
CA TYR A 212 -23.30 -5.70 21.60
C TYR A 212 -24.38 -5.68 22.67
N ASP A 213 -24.23 -4.72 23.58
CA ASP A 213 -25.28 -4.24 24.48
C ASP A 213 -25.58 -2.76 24.20
N TYR A 214 -26.33 -2.08 25.07
CA TYR A 214 -26.69 -0.66 24.88
C TYR A 214 -25.54 0.35 25.12
N ILE A 215 -24.34 -0.13 25.46
CA ILE A 215 -23.18 0.67 25.88
C ILE A 215 -21.92 0.27 25.10
N ASN A 216 -21.73 -1.01 24.80
CA ASN A 216 -20.50 -1.58 24.25
C ASN A 216 -20.74 -2.51 23.05
N CYS A 217 -19.75 -2.58 22.16
CA CYS A 217 -19.56 -3.69 21.22
C CYS A 217 -18.36 -4.53 21.67
N GLU A 218 -18.54 -5.85 21.78
CA GLU A 218 -17.46 -6.83 21.97
C GLU A 218 -17.12 -7.45 20.61
N ILE A 219 -15.88 -7.23 20.15
CA ILE A 219 -15.41 -7.53 18.79
C ILE A 219 -14.39 -8.68 18.87
N SER A 220 -14.56 -9.67 17.99
CA SER A 220 -13.70 -10.82 17.81
C SER A 220 -13.23 -10.86 16.35
N PRO A 221 -12.02 -10.33 16.03
CA PRO A 221 -11.49 -10.29 14.68
C PRO A 221 -11.13 -11.67 14.12
N THR A 222 -11.13 -11.76 12.79
CA THR A 222 -10.60 -12.91 12.06
C THR A 222 -9.14 -12.66 11.73
N TYR A 223 -8.25 -13.54 12.21
CA TYR A 223 -6.82 -13.45 11.96
C TYR A 223 -6.33 -14.60 11.08
N SER A 224 -5.59 -14.24 10.03
CA SER A 224 -5.08 -15.18 9.02
C SER A 224 -3.78 -15.85 9.46
N PHE A 225 -3.10 -15.31 10.48
CA PHE A 225 -1.79 -15.78 10.97
C PHE A 225 -1.70 -15.95 12.49
N SER A 226 -0.78 -16.80 12.95
CA SER A 226 -0.43 -16.92 14.37
C SER A 226 0.58 -15.85 14.80
N LYS A 227 0.67 -15.54 16.11
CA LYS A 227 1.70 -14.61 16.63
C LYS A 227 3.12 -15.01 16.24
N SER A 228 3.42 -16.31 16.18
CA SER A 228 4.75 -16.80 15.77
C SER A 228 5.02 -16.74 14.26
N ASP A 229 3.98 -16.63 13.43
CA ASP A 229 4.16 -16.50 11.98
C ASP A 229 4.26 -15.03 11.59
N ILE A 230 3.49 -14.15 12.24
CA ILE A 230 3.62 -12.68 12.13
C ILE A 230 5.08 -12.26 12.36
N LEU A 231 5.72 -12.71 13.44
CA LEU A 231 7.12 -12.38 13.74
C LEU A 231 8.10 -12.78 12.64
N LYS A 232 7.90 -13.95 12.00
CA LYS A 232 8.78 -14.43 10.92
C LYS A 232 8.51 -13.74 9.60
N ILE A 233 7.25 -13.37 9.34
CA ILE A 233 6.84 -12.65 8.14
C ILE A 233 7.36 -11.22 8.22
N GLN A 234 7.24 -10.58 9.39
CA GLN A 234 7.85 -9.27 9.64
C GLN A 234 9.38 -9.31 9.44
N GLU A 235 10.07 -10.32 10.01
CA GLU A 235 11.52 -10.50 9.80
C GLU A 235 11.89 -10.60 8.30
N GLN A 236 11.09 -11.30 7.48
CA GLN A 236 11.29 -11.36 6.02
C GLN A 236 10.99 -10.03 5.31
N ILE A 237 9.93 -9.31 5.72
CA ILE A 237 9.61 -7.98 5.20
C ILE A 237 10.77 -7.02 5.51
N ASP A 238 11.21 -6.96 6.77
CA ASP A 238 12.30 -6.12 7.24
C ASP A 238 13.61 -6.41 6.50
N GLU A 239 13.94 -7.68 6.27
CA GLU A 239 15.11 -8.10 5.48
C GLU A 239 14.99 -7.63 4.02
N ASN A 240 13.87 -7.89 3.36
CA ASN A 240 13.67 -7.59 1.94
C ASN A 240 13.65 -6.08 1.64
N ILE A 241 13.03 -5.26 2.50
CA ILE A 241 12.97 -3.80 2.30
C ILE A 241 14.20 -3.05 2.82
N SER A 242 15.15 -3.74 3.47
CA SER A 242 16.27 -3.09 4.14
C SER A 242 17.19 -2.30 3.22
N GLU A 243 17.35 -2.70 1.95
CA GLU A 243 18.16 -1.98 0.96
C GLU A 243 17.44 -0.71 0.47
N ILE A 244 16.20 -0.84 -0.01
CA ILE A 244 15.41 0.32 -0.48
C ILE A 244 15.16 1.34 0.64
N LEU A 245 14.81 0.92 1.87
CA LEU A 245 14.65 1.87 2.99
C LEU A 245 15.92 2.67 3.28
N GLN A 246 17.11 2.04 3.16
CA GLN A 246 18.37 2.77 3.34
C GLN A 246 18.57 3.83 2.25
N GLU A 247 18.12 3.60 1.03
CA GLU A 247 18.15 4.59 -0.06
C GLU A 247 17.13 5.71 0.16
N LEU A 248 15.88 5.37 0.49
CA LEU A 248 14.82 6.34 0.79
C LEU A 248 15.20 7.28 1.95
N TYR A 249 15.81 6.75 3.02
CA TYR A 249 16.30 7.56 4.15
C TYR A 249 17.48 8.50 3.81
N GLN A 250 18.02 8.49 2.57
CA GLN A 250 19.03 9.45 2.11
C GLN A 250 18.46 10.52 1.15
N MET A 251 17.16 10.47 0.84
CA MET A 251 16.52 11.44 -0.05
C MET A 251 16.10 12.70 0.72
N ASP A 252 16.27 13.86 0.09
CA ASP A 252 16.00 15.17 0.72
C ASP A 252 14.56 15.67 0.46
N SER A 253 13.78 14.95 -0.37
CA SER A 253 12.44 15.36 -0.81
C SER A 253 11.41 14.23 -0.69
N GLU A 254 10.21 14.57 -0.19
CA GLU A 254 9.03 13.68 -0.16
C GLU A 254 8.64 13.20 -1.58
N TYR A 255 8.86 14.02 -2.62
CA TYR A 255 8.61 13.60 -4.01
C TYR A 255 9.63 12.56 -4.49
N GLU A 256 10.91 12.71 -4.15
CA GLU A 256 11.95 11.73 -4.51
C GLU A 256 11.66 10.38 -3.84
N ILE A 257 11.23 10.39 -2.56
CA ILE A 257 10.79 9.19 -1.82
C ILE A 257 9.60 8.54 -2.52
N ALA A 258 8.54 9.31 -2.82
CA ALA A 258 7.35 8.77 -3.49
C ALA A 258 7.68 8.18 -4.88
N LYS A 259 8.49 8.87 -5.68
CA LYS A 259 8.94 8.38 -7.00
C LYS A 259 9.80 7.11 -6.88
N ALA A 260 10.73 7.05 -5.93
CA ALA A 260 11.59 5.88 -5.75
C ALA A 260 10.79 4.64 -5.27
N VAL A 261 9.78 4.83 -4.42
CA VAL A 261 8.84 3.76 -4.04
C VAL A 261 8.01 3.29 -5.25
N TYR A 262 7.60 4.21 -6.12
CA TYR A 262 6.89 3.91 -7.37
C TYR A 262 7.71 2.98 -8.28
N GLU A 263 8.94 3.41 -8.59
CA GLU A 263 9.86 2.67 -9.46
C GLU A 263 10.25 1.32 -8.86
N HIS A 264 10.62 1.29 -7.58
CA HIS A 264 11.03 0.08 -6.89
C HIS A 264 9.96 -1.02 -6.93
N LEU A 265 8.68 -0.68 -6.71
CA LEU A 265 7.61 -1.66 -6.70
C LEU A 265 7.23 -2.14 -8.12
N ILE A 266 7.37 -1.30 -9.14
CA ILE A 266 7.21 -1.72 -10.54
C ILE A 266 8.36 -2.65 -10.97
N ASP A 267 9.58 -2.41 -10.49
CA ASP A 267 10.75 -3.24 -10.80
C ASP A 267 10.79 -4.59 -10.05
N THR A 268 10.05 -4.73 -8.94
CA THR A 268 10.18 -5.87 -8.02
C THR A 268 8.91 -6.69 -7.79
N VAL A 269 7.74 -6.23 -8.27
CA VAL A 269 6.46 -6.92 -8.12
C VAL A 269 5.87 -7.23 -9.49
N GLU A 270 5.50 -8.49 -9.74
CA GLU A 270 4.75 -8.92 -10.93
C GLU A 270 3.23 -8.91 -10.66
N TYR A 271 2.42 -8.45 -11.61
CA TYR A 271 0.96 -8.43 -11.46
C TYR A 271 0.35 -9.85 -11.63
N VAL A 272 0.06 -10.53 -10.52
CA VAL A 272 -0.43 -11.92 -10.49
C VAL A 272 -1.75 -12.02 -9.72
N TRP A 273 -2.83 -12.27 -10.47
CA TRP A 273 -4.20 -12.29 -9.95
C TRP A 273 -4.47 -13.35 -8.86
N ASP A 274 -3.78 -14.50 -8.89
CA ASP A 274 -3.90 -15.59 -7.93
C ASP A 274 -2.73 -15.71 -6.93
N SER A 275 -1.92 -14.65 -6.78
CA SER A 275 -0.83 -14.59 -5.79
C SER A 275 -1.33 -14.84 -4.35
N PRO A 276 -0.62 -15.65 -3.54
CA PRO A 276 -0.95 -15.86 -2.14
C PRO A 276 -0.86 -14.55 -1.32
N ASN A 277 -1.95 -14.20 -0.64
CA ASN A 277 -2.07 -12.98 0.17
C ASN A 277 -2.09 -11.67 -0.63
N ASN A 278 -2.51 -11.70 -1.90
CA ASN A 278 -2.57 -10.55 -2.81
C ASN A 278 -3.36 -9.29 -2.34
N GLN A 279 -4.02 -9.36 -1.17
CA GLN A 279 -4.73 -8.25 -0.52
C GLN A 279 -3.92 -7.55 0.60
N ASN A 280 -2.65 -7.91 0.83
CA ASN A 280 -1.82 -7.31 1.88
C ASN A 280 -0.33 -7.26 1.49
N ILE A 281 0.50 -6.61 2.30
CA ILE A 281 1.90 -6.31 1.96
C ILE A 281 2.80 -7.55 1.75
N ILE A 282 2.38 -8.75 2.17
CA ILE A 282 3.17 -9.98 2.01
C ILE A 282 3.36 -10.31 0.53
N SER A 283 2.32 -10.16 -0.30
CA SER A 283 2.36 -10.52 -1.71
C SER A 283 3.43 -9.71 -2.46
N SER A 284 3.45 -8.40 -2.26
CA SER A 284 4.46 -7.52 -2.85
C SER A 284 5.83 -7.66 -2.17
N LEU A 285 5.93 -7.48 -0.84
CA LEU A 285 7.22 -7.32 -0.15
C LEU A 285 7.91 -8.66 0.19
N VAL A 286 7.23 -9.80 0.09
CA VAL A 286 7.81 -11.14 0.35
C VAL A 286 7.77 -12.03 -0.88
N ASN A 287 6.66 -12.08 -1.62
CA ASN A 287 6.55 -12.97 -2.78
C ASN A 287 7.08 -12.33 -4.08
N GLY A 288 7.03 -11.00 -4.22
CA GLY A 288 7.31 -10.30 -5.47
C GLY A 288 6.21 -10.47 -6.53
N GLU A 289 4.98 -10.82 -6.12
CA GLU A 289 3.84 -11.04 -7.02
C GLU A 289 2.53 -10.60 -6.34
N SER A 290 1.68 -9.79 -6.97
CA SER A 290 0.49 -9.21 -6.29
C SER A 290 -0.62 -8.72 -7.23
N VAL A 291 -1.75 -8.29 -6.66
CA VAL A 291 -2.73 -7.38 -7.32
C VAL A 291 -2.67 -5.98 -6.70
N CYS A 292 -3.46 -5.05 -7.23
CA CYS A 292 -3.51 -3.63 -6.87
C CYS A 292 -3.51 -3.33 -5.37
N SER A 293 -4.30 -4.07 -4.57
CA SER A 293 -4.37 -3.92 -3.11
C SER A 293 -3.01 -4.12 -2.42
N GLY A 294 -2.22 -5.12 -2.85
CA GLY A 294 -0.87 -5.32 -2.33
C GLY A 294 0.15 -4.27 -2.81
N TYR A 295 0.12 -3.87 -4.08
CA TYR A 295 0.97 -2.76 -4.59
C TYR A 295 0.71 -1.47 -3.79
N ALA A 296 -0.56 -1.09 -3.64
CA ALA A 296 -0.95 0.11 -2.90
C ALA A 296 -0.54 0.03 -1.42
N LYS A 297 -0.79 -1.10 -0.73
CA LYS A 297 -0.40 -1.25 0.68
C LYS A 297 1.12 -1.31 0.87
N ALA A 298 1.87 -1.90 -0.05
CA ALA A 298 3.33 -1.92 -0.01
C ALA A 298 3.92 -0.52 -0.20
N ALA A 299 3.39 0.25 -1.17
CA ALA A 299 3.77 1.63 -1.40
C ALA A 299 3.45 2.53 -0.19
N GLN A 300 2.24 2.37 0.37
CA GLN A 300 1.81 3.04 1.59
C GLN A 300 2.76 2.74 2.75
N TYR A 301 3.08 1.47 2.99
CA TYR A 301 3.97 1.05 4.07
C TYR A 301 5.39 1.62 3.94
N LEU A 302 5.99 1.55 2.75
CA LEU A 302 7.33 2.11 2.50
C LEU A 302 7.37 3.64 2.68
N MET A 303 6.36 4.36 2.19
CA MET A 303 6.26 5.81 2.35
C MET A 303 5.97 6.24 3.80
N GLN A 304 5.09 5.52 4.52
CA GLN A 304 4.82 5.78 5.95
C GLN A 304 6.06 5.54 6.82
N LEU A 305 6.88 4.51 6.52
CA LEU A 305 8.17 4.30 7.19
C LEU A 305 9.17 5.45 6.96
N CYS A 306 8.94 6.29 5.95
CA CYS A 306 9.71 7.50 5.66
C CYS A 306 9.04 8.79 6.18
N GLY A 307 7.93 8.70 6.91
CA GLY A 307 7.21 9.84 7.49
C GLY A 307 6.25 10.55 6.53
N LEU A 308 5.88 9.95 5.40
CA LEU A 308 4.86 10.52 4.51
C LEU A 308 3.45 10.05 4.94
N GLN A 309 2.53 11.01 5.07
CA GLN A 309 1.10 10.68 5.19
C GLN A 309 0.57 10.15 3.86
N VAL A 310 0.10 8.90 3.87
CA VAL A 310 -0.43 8.20 2.69
C VAL A 310 -1.78 7.55 3.01
N ILE A 311 -2.75 7.79 2.14
CA ILE A 311 -4.16 7.44 2.33
C ILE A 311 -4.54 6.38 1.29
N ARG A 312 -5.00 5.21 1.74
CA ARG A 312 -5.58 4.20 0.85
C ARG A 312 -6.96 4.62 0.36
N VAL A 313 -7.17 4.53 -0.95
CA VAL A 313 -8.44 4.77 -1.63
C VAL A 313 -8.88 3.47 -2.33
N ASP A 314 -10.13 3.07 -2.09
CA ASP A 314 -10.78 2.00 -2.83
C ASP A 314 -11.89 2.59 -3.72
N GLY A 315 -12.19 1.91 -4.83
CA GLY A 315 -13.21 2.34 -5.77
C GLY A 315 -13.27 1.43 -6.98
N ASN A 316 -13.61 2.01 -8.13
CA ASN A 316 -13.71 1.30 -9.41
C ASN A 316 -13.04 2.10 -10.53
N VAL A 317 -12.34 1.41 -11.43
CA VAL A 317 -11.81 1.94 -12.70
C VAL A 317 -12.70 1.42 -13.84
N ILE A 318 -12.94 2.27 -14.85
CA ILE A 318 -13.62 1.86 -16.10
C ILE A 318 -12.92 0.65 -16.72
N ASP A 319 -13.71 -0.32 -17.18
CA ASP A 319 -13.31 -1.59 -17.81
C ASP A 319 -12.44 -2.56 -16.99
N SER A 320 -11.78 -2.12 -15.91
CA SER A 320 -10.99 -2.96 -15.00
C SER A 320 -11.77 -3.43 -13.76
N GLY A 321 -12.80 -2.66 -13.34
CA GLY A 321 -13.64 -2.99 -12.19
C GLY A 321 -13.08 -2.45 -10.88
N SER A 322 -13.31 -3.15 -9.77
CA SER A 322 -12.92 -2.68 -8.44
C SER A 322 -11.40 -2.65 -8.27
N HIS A 323 -10.90 -1.57 -7.67
CA HIS A 323 -9.47 -1.22 -7.66
C HIS A 323 -9.08 -0.46 -6.39
N THR A 324 -7.80 -0.52 -6.04
CA THR A 324 -7.20 0.18 -4.88
C THR A 324 -6.02 1.01 -5.36
N TRP A 325 -5.97 2.28 -4.94
CA TRP A 325 -4.84 3.20 -5.18
C TRP A 325 -4.62 4.10 -3.96
N LEU A 326 -3.78 5.12 -4.08
CA LEU A 326 -3.38 5.99 -2.97
C LEU A 326 -3.61 7.48 -3.26
N ILE A 327 -3.75 8.24 -2.18
CA ILE A 327 -3.45 9.67 -2.15
C ILE A 327 -2.22 9.87 -1.27
N VAL A 328 -1.20 10.58 -1.78
CA VAL A 328 0.04 10.88 -1.06
C VAL A 328 0.08 12.37 -0.73
N ARG A 329 0.51 12.71 0.48
CA ARG A 329 0.76 14.09 0.89
C ARG A 329 2.23 14.44 0.65
N ILE A 330 2.50 15.49 -0.12
CA ILE A 330 3.84 16.00 -0.48
C ILE A 330 3.86 17.52 -0.28
N ASP A 331 4.83 18.03 0.49
CA ASP A 331 4.98 19.43 0.94
C ASP A 331 3.67 20.08 1.43
N GLY A 332 2.85 19.29 2.13
CA GLY A 332 1.58 19.73 2.70
C GLY A 332 0.40 19.79 1.72
N LYS A 333 0.58 19.34 0.47
CA LYS A 333 -0.46 19.21 -0.57
C LYS A 333 -0.75 17.73 -0.84
N TYR A 334 -1.89 17.42 -1.45
CA TYR A 334 -2.30 16.04 -1.76
C TYR A 334 -2.28 15.78 -3.27
N TYR A 335 -1.86 14.58 -3.64
CA TYR A 335 -1.76 14.12 -5.02
C TYR A 335 -2.28 12.69 -5.14
N GLN A 336 -2.96 12.39 -6.24
CA GLN A 336 -3.41 11.05 -6.60
C GLN A 336 -2.20 10.21 -7.08
N TYR A 337 -2.13 8.95 -6.66
CA TYR A 337 -0.96 8.11 -6.84
C TYR A 337 -1.37 6.64 -7.05
N ASP A 338 -0.97 6.04 -8.17
CA ASP A 338 -1.24 4.62 -8.46
C ASP A 338 -0.03 3.94 -9.12
N VAL A 339 0.61 3.04 -8.36
CA VAL A 339 1.75 2.23 -8.79
C VAL A 339 1.33 1.15 -9.79
N THR A 340 0.12 0.60 -9.64
CA THR A 340 -0.36 -0.53 -10.45
C THR A 340 -0.56 -0.12 -11.92
N PHE A 341 -1.08 1.09 -12.14
CA PHE A 341 -1.20 1.64 -13.50
C PHE A 341 0.14 2.21 -14.03
N GLY A 342 1.13 2.40 -13.16
CA GLY A 342 2.52 2.68 -13.55
C GLY A 342 3.28 1.47 -14.07
N ASP A 343 2.89 0.27 -13.63
CA ASP A 343 3.37 -0.99 -14.19
C ASP A 343 2.81 -1.20 -15.61
N ARG A 344 3.70 -1.11 -16.60
CA ARG A 344 3.32 -1.26 -18.01
C ARG A 344 2.98 -2.69 -18.43
N VAL A 345 3.37 -3.70 -17.66
CA VAL A 345 2.93 -5.10 -17.91
C VAL A 345 1.44 -5.24 -17.59
N PHE A 346 0.93 -4.46 -16.62
CA PHE A 346 -0.49 -4.38 -16.30
C PHE A 346 -1.28 -3.55 -17.33
N SER A 347 -0.79 -2.36 -17.72
CA SER A 347 -1.51 -1.48 -18.66
C SER A 347 -1.41 -1.88 -20.14
N ASP A 348 -0.34 -2.55 -20.56
CA ASP A 348 -0.22 -3.20 -21.87
C ASP A 348 0.44 -4.60 -21.76
N PRO A 349 -0.34 -5.69 -21.73
CA PRO A 349 0.18 -7.06 -21.70
C PRO A 349 0.96 -7.51 -22.96
N SER A 350 1.09 -6.64 -23.98
CA SER A 350 1.94 -6.85 -25.14
C SER A 350 3.30 -6.13 -25.05
N SER A 351 3.54 -5.38 -23.97
CA SER A 351 4.81 -4.74 -23.65
C SER A 351 5.95 -5.78 -23.51
N ASN A 352 7.18 -5.34 -23.80
CA ASN A 352 8.36 -6.18 -23.70
C ASN A 352 8.94 -6.09 -22.27
N PRO A 353 8.98 -7.17 -21.47
CA PRO A 353 9.50 -7.13 -20.10
C PRO A 353 11.00 -6.79 -20.02
N ASP A 354 11.75 -6.93 -21.12
CA ASP A 354 13.15 -6.47 -21.20
C ASP A 354 13.28 -4.93 -21.40
N GLN A 355 12.17 -4.18 -21.43
CA GLN A 355 12.11 -2.72 -21.58
C GLN A 355 11.30 -2.10 -20.43
N LEU A 356 11.91 -2.10 -19.23
CA LEU A 356 11.45 -1.35 -18.06
C LEU A 356 11.33 0.13 -18.40
N ASP A 357 10.10 0.64 -18.46
CA ASP A 357 9.80 2.06 -18.55
C ASP A 357 8.47 2.33 -17.84
N TYR A 358 8.54 3.01 -16.70
CA TYR A 358 7.40 3.33 -15.84
C TYR A 358 6.39 4.25 -16.52
N ASP A 359 5.09 4.04 -16.30
CA ASP A 359 4.06 5.01 -16.73
C ASP A 359 3.79 6.06 -15.64
N TYR A 360 4.46 7.20 -15.73
CA TYR A 360 4.34 8.25 -14.72
C TYR A 360 3.03 9.05 -14.78
N SER A 361 2.07 8.71 -15.65
CA SER A 361 0.76 9.38 -15.75
C SER A 361 -0.07 9.31 -14.48
N TYR A 362 0.25 8.33 -13.63
CA TYR A 362 -0.37 8.09 -12.33
C TYR A 362 0.56 8.34 -11.14
N LEU A 363 1.74 8.96 -11.35
CA LEU A 363 2.63 9.45 -10.31
C LEU A 363 2.31 10.92 -9.98
N CYS A 364 1.69 11.14 -8.81
CA CYS A 364 1.41 12.47 -8.25
C CYS A 364 0.54 13.36 -9.16
N THR A 365 -0.58 12.82 -9.64
CA THR A 365 -1.54 13.50 -10.53
C THR A 365 -2.70 14.15 -9.76
N THR A 366 -3.60 14.85 -10.46
CA THR A 366 -4.74 15.58 -9.87
C THR A 366 -6.02 14.74 -9.79
N ASP A 367 -6.98 15.17 -8.97
CA ASP A 367 -8.36 14.64 -8.98
C ASP A 367 -9.01 14.80 -10.38
N GLU A 368 -8.73 15.91 -11.08
CA GLU A 368 -9.28 16.18 -12.42
C GLU A 368 -8.78 15.20 -13.49
N ILE A 369 -7.59 14.65 -13.31
CA ILE A 369 -7.03 13.61 -14.19
C ILE A 369 -7.48 12.23 -13.71
N MET A 370 -7.25 11.90 -12.44
CA MET A 370 -7.50 10.56 -11.87
C MET A 370 -8.98 10.17 -11.87
N LEU A 371 -9.93 11.12 -11.78
CA LEU A 371 -11.37 10.81 -11.73
C LEU A 371 -12.05 10.84 -13.11
N ARG A 372 -11.27 10.78 -14.21
CA ARG A 372 -11.80 10.62 -15.58
C ARG A 372 -12.20 9.16 -15.85
N ASP A 373 -11.46 8.21 -15.30
CA ASP A 373 -11.68 6.76 -15.38
C ASP A 373 -12.10 6.12 -14.05
N ARG A 374 -12.12 6.88 -12.94
CA ARG A 374 -12.36 6.32 -11.59
C ARG A 374 -13.55 6.92 -10.85
N ASP A 375 -14.25 6.06 -10.12
CA ASP A 375 -15.24 6.42 -9.10
C ASP A 375 -14.74 5.91 -7.74
N VAL A 376 -14.83 6.77 -6.72
CA VAL A 376 -14.34 6.48 -5.36
C VAL A 376 -15.45 5.92 -4.49
N ASP A 377 -15.19 4.82 -3.77
CA ASP A 377 -16.16 4.25 -2.86
C ASP A 377 -16.49 5.22 -1.71
N LYS A 378 -17.77 5.24 -1.32
CA LYS A 378 -18.26 6.22 -0.34
C LYS A 378 -17.82 5.87 1.07
N THR A 379 -17.06 6.77 1.66
CA THR A 379 -16.63 6.72 3.06
C THR A 379 -17.34 7.79 3.91
N PHE A 380 -17.46 7.56 5.22
CA PHE A 380 -17.98 8.55 6.17
C PHE A 380 -17.06 9.78 6.34
N VAL A 381 -15.74 9.61 6.11
CA VAL A 381 -14.74 10.69 6.16
C VAL A 381 -14.43 11.15 4.74
N LYS A 382 -14.68 12.44 4.45
CA LYS A 382 -14.30 13.04 3.16
C LYS A 382 -12.77 12.93 2.96
N LEU A 383 -12.34 12.40 1.82
CA LEU A 383 -10.95 12.44 1.37
C LEU A 383 -10.49 13.89 1.07
N PRO A 384 -9.17 14.17 1.12
CA PRO A 384 -8.65 15.47 0.75
C PRO A 384 -8.75 15.69 -0.78
N GLU A 385 -8.70 16.95 -1.22
CA GLU A 385 -8.78 17.30 -2.64
C GLU A 385 -7.37 17.42 -3.24
N CYS A 386 -7.12 16.72 -4.35
CA CYS A 386 -5.84 16.68 -5.05
C CYS A 386 -5.83 17.67 -6.23
N ASN A 387 -5.85 18.96 -5.92
CA ASN A 387 -5.97 20.04 -6.92
C ASN A 387 -4.62 20.63 -7.40
N SER A 388 -3.47 20.09 -6.97
CA SER A 388 -2.15 20.64 -7.31
C SER A 388 -1.46 19.76 -8.36
N ASN A 389 -0.94 20.39 -9.42
CA ASN A 389 -0.27 19.69 -10.53
C ASN A 389 1.26 19.93 -10.54
N ASP A 390 1.82 20.53 -9.50
CA ASP A 390 3.23 20.94 -9.44
C ASP A 390 4.23 19.81 -9.14
N TYR A 391 3.78 18.69 -8.58
CA TYR A 391 4.56 17.44 -8.47
C TYR A 391 4.14 16.37 -9.49
N ASN A 392 3.33 16.72 -10.48
CA ASN A 392 3.10 15.86 -11.64
C ASN A 392 4.43 15.68 -12.39
N TYR A 393 4.80 14.43 -12.69
CA TYR A 393 6.04 14.09 -13.36
C TYR A 393 6.27 14.91 -14.65
N TYR A 394 5.25 15.05 -15.50
CA TYR A 394 5.39 15.78 -16.76
C TYR A 394 5.60 17.28 -16.55
N VAL A 395 5.05 17.86 -15.48
CA VAL A 395 5.25 19.27 -15.11
C VAL A 395 6.68 19.50 -14.59
N LEU A 396 7.20 18.60 -13.76
CA LEU A 396 8.58 18.67 -13.26
C LEU A 396 9.63 18.48 -14.36
N ASN A 397 9.30 17.69 -15.39
CA ASN A 397 10.19 17.31 -16.47
C ASN A 397 9.99 18.14 -17.76
N ASP A 398 9.35 19.32 -17.68
CA ASP A 398 9.08 20.23 -18.82
C ASP A 398 8.40 19.54 -20.02
N SER A 399 7.57 18.51 -19.77
CA SER A 399 6.89 17.68 -20.79
C SER A 399 5.35 17.68 -20.64
N TYR A 400 4.81 18.61 -19.85
CA TYR A 400 3.38 18.91 -19.75
C TYR A 400 3.00 20.09 -20.67
N TYR A 401 2.00 19.89 -21.52
CA TYR A 401 1.58 20.87 -22.54
C TYR A 401 0.24 21.52 -22.15
N GLU A 402 0.33 22.74 -21.61
CA GLU A 402 -0.85 23.55 -21.20
C GLU A 402 -1.66 24.10 -22.39
N GLU A 403 -0.98 24.62 -23.43
CA GLU A 403 -1.64 25.23 -24.61
C GLU A 403 -0.94 24.83 -25.92
N GLY A 404 -1.59 23.98 -26.72
CA GLY A 404 -1.21 23.68 -28.10
C GLY A 404 0.00 22.74 -28.25
N GLU A 405 0.18 22.23 -29.46
CA GLU A 405 1.10 21.13 -29.75
C GLU A 405 2.34 21.55 -30.57
N SER A 406 2.56 22.85 -30.73
CA SER A 406 3.54 23.38 -31.69
C SER A 406 5.01 23.12 -31.35
N ASN A 407 5.33 22.92 -30.07
CA ASN A 407 6.69 22.59 -29.63
C ASN A 407 6.98 21.07 -29.68
N VAL A 408 5.96 20.22 -29.67
CA VAL A 408 6.10 18.74 -29.59
C VAL A 408 7.09 18.19 -30.62
N GLU A 409 7.07 18.68 -31.86
CA GLU A 409 8.03 18.24 -32.88
C GLU A 409 9.48 18.67 -32.56
N ALA A 410 9.69 19.84 -31.96
CA ALA A 410 11.01 20.29 -31.53
C ALA A 410 11.51 19.51 -30.31
N ASP A 411 10.63 19.23 -29.35
CA ASP A 411 10.99 18.56 -28.10
C ASP A 411 11.25 17.05 -28.34
N MET A 412 10.47 16.42 -29.22
CA MET A 412 10.78 15.09 -29.77
C MET A 412 12.12 15.08 -30.52
N ALA A 413 12.42 16.12 -31.32
CA ALA A 413 13.70 16.22 -32.03
C ALA A 413 14.88 16.35 -31.07
N ASP A 414 14.75 17.17 -30.03
CA ASP A 414 15.80 17.41 -29.05
C ASP A 414 16.13 16.14 -28.25
N SER A 415 15.09 15.45 -27.76
CA SER A 415 15.16 14.12 -27.12
C SER A 415 15.90 13.08 -27.98
N ILE A 416 15.61 13.02 -29.28
CA ILE A 416 16.36 12.17 -30.24
C ILE A 416 17.82 12.61 -30.34
N SER A 417 18.08 13.92 -30.40
CA SER A 417 19.43 14.47 -30.56
C SER A 417 20.35 14.18 -29.36
N HIS A 418 19.76 14.09 -28.17
CA HIS A 418 20.43 13.71 -26.92
C HIS A 418 20.59 12.20 -26.75
N GLY A 419 20.00 11.39 -27.64
CA GLY A 419 20.13 9.93 -27.64
C GLY A 419 19.26 9.24 -26.58
N GLU A 420 18.20 9.89 -26.12
CA GLU A 420 17.23 9.29 -25.21
C GLU A 420 16.49 8.14 -25.90
N ARG A 421 16.15 7.10 -25.14
CA ARG A 421 15.39 5.94 -25.67
C ARG A 421 13.88 6.17 -25.69
N VAL A 422 13.40 7.04 -24.81
CA VAL A 422 11.99 7.33 -24.58
C VAL A 422 11.76 8.83 -24.73
N TRP A 423 10.62 9.19 -25.30
CA TRP A 423 10.04 10.52 -25.18
C TRP A 423 8.61 10.36 -24.68
N SER A 424 8.23 11.10 -23.66
CA SER A 424 6.88 11.07 -23.09
C SER A 424 6.35 12.49 -22.90
N ALA A 425 5.04 12.68 -23.04
CA ALA A 425 4.37 13.95 -22.83
C ALA A 425 2.96 13.74 -22.26
N GLN A 426 2.46 14.74 -21.53
CA GLN A 426 1.07 14.83 -21.10
C GLN A 426 0.46 16.17 -21.56
N PHE A 427 -0.83 16.19 -21.86
CA PHE A 427 -1.52 17.36 -22.37
C PHE A 427 -2.69 17.76 -21.46
N GLU A 428 -2.83 19.05 -21.17
CA GLU A 428 -4.00 19.60 -20.49
C GLU A 428 -5.28 19.37 -21.31
N SER A 429 -5.17 19.52 -22.63
CA SER A 429 -6.28 19.56 -23.59
C SER A 429 -6.42 18.26 -24.37
N GLU A 430 -7.60 17.64 -24.30
CA GLU A 430 -8.00 16.50 -25.14
C GLU A 430 -7.76 16.78 -26.64
N SER A 431 -8.02 18.02 -27.09
CA SER A 431 -7.86 18.41 -28.50
C SER A 431 -6.40 18.38 -28.95
N ASP A 432 -5.48 18.77 -28.07
CA ASP A 432 -4.05 18.82 -28.40
C ASP A 432 -3.47 17.40 -28.32
N TYR A 433 -3.84 16.64 -27.28
CA TYR A 433 -3.58 15.21 -27.15
C TYR A 433 -4.01 14.42 -28.39
N LEU A 434 -5.28 14.51 -28.80
CA LEU A 434 -5.80 13.81 -29.99
C LEU A 434 -5.08 14.25 -31.28
N THR A 435 -4.65 15.52 -31.37
CA THR A 435 -3.88 16.03 -32.49
C THR A 435 -2.47 15.43 -32.55
N VAL A 436 -1.81 15.22 -31.40
CA VAL A 436 -0.49 14.58 -31.31
C VAL A 436 -0.60 13.06 -31.50
N LYS A 437 -1.56 12.40 -30.83
CA LYS A 437 -1.89 10.98 -30.99
C LYS A 437 -2.08 10.62 -32.46
N ALA A 438 -2.91 11.38 -33.19
CA ALA A 438 -3.10 11.16 -34.62
C ALA A 438 -1.82 11.35 -35.45
N LYS A 439 -0.89 12.25 -35.06
CA LYS A 439 0.41 12.41 -35.73
C LYS A 439 1.37 11.23 -35.44
N VAL A 440 1.35 10.68 -34.23
CA VAL A 440 2.12 9.49 -33.84
C VAL A 440 1.59 8.25 -34.57
N GLU A 441 0.29 7.97 -34.49
CA GLU A 441 -0.37 6.82 -35.12
C GLU A 441 -0.19 6.77 -36.65
N ASN A 442 -0.20 7.93 -37.31
CA ASN A 442 0.02 8.03 -38.76
C ASN A 442 1.51 8.10 -39.16
N GLY A 443 2.44 7.96 -38.20
CA GLY A 443 3.89 8.02 -38.44
C GLY A 443 4.39 9.39 -38.91
N LEU A 444 3.59 10.46 -38.74
CA LEU A 444 3.91 11.78 -39.30
C LEU A 444 5.15 12.41 -38.66
N TYR A 445 5.42 12.12 -37.38
CA TYR A 445 6.65 12.56 -36.72
C TYR A 445 7.91 11.95 -37.34
N HIS A 446 7.88 10.69 -37.80
CA HIS A 446 9.01 10.11 -38.53
C HIS A 446 9.31 10.91 -39.82
N ASP A 447 8.26 11.25 -40.58
CA ASP A 447 8.39 12.00 -41.83
C ASP A 447 8.77 13.48 -41.63
N THR A 448 8.23 14.17 -40.60
CA THR A 448 8.58 15.57 -40.35
C THR A 448 9.96 15.71 -39.71
N LEU A 449 10.32 14.86 -38.74
CA LEU A 449 11.60 14.95 -38.04
C LEU A 449 12.81 14.66 -38.96
N ILE A 450 12.73 13.65 -39.82
CA ILE A 450 13.76 13.40 -40.85
C ILE A 450 13.92 14.62 -41.78
N LYS A 451 12.80 15.22 -42.19
CA LYS A 451 12.78 16.31 -43.17
C LYS A 451 13.21 17.66 -42.59
N ASN A 452 12.84 17.96 -41.36
CA ASN A 452 13.01 19.27 -40.73
C ASN A 452 14.29 19.32 -39.88
N TYR A 453 14.70 18.21 -39.25
CA TYR A 453 15.86 18.15 -38.35
C TYR A 453 17.06 17.35 -38.92
N THR A 454 16.92 16.77 -40.11
CA THR A 454 18.01 16.11 -40.86
C THR A 454 18.62 14.88 -40.17
N PHE A 455 17.85 14.21 -39.32
CA PHE A 455 18.23 12.89 -38.78
C PHE A 455 18.37 11.85 -39.90
N LYS A 456 19.17 10.81 -39.66
CA LYS A 456 19.17 9.65 -40.57
C LYS A 456 17.87 8.86 -40.37
N PRO A 457 17.32 8.21 -41.41
CA PRO A 457 16.17 7.31 -41.25
C PRO A 457 16.43 6.25 -40.17
N ASP A 458 17.65 5.68 -40.17
CA ASP A 458 18.07 4.64 -39.23
C ASP A 458 18.30 5.13 -37.79
N THR A 459 18.17 6.44 -37.50
CA THR A 459 18.28 7.03 -36.13
C THR A 459 16.93 7.48 -35.57
N MET A 460 15.83 7.10 -36.22
CA MET A 460 14.50 7.69 -36.02
C MET A 460 13.38 6.65 -35.90
N VAL A 461 13.73 5.38 -35.69
CA VAL A 461 12.73 4.31 -35.57
C VAL A 461 12.04 4.42 -34.22
N VAL A 462 10.88 5.09 -34.19
CA VAL A 462 9.90 4.86 -33.14
C VAL A 462 9.46 3.41 -33.28
N THR A 463 9.89 2.56 -32.37
CA THR A 463 9.66 1.11 -32.43
C THR A 463 8.29 0.74 -31.87
N TRP A 464 7.84 1.48 -30.87
CA TRP A 464 6.50 1.38 -30.30
C TRP A 464 6.10 2.70 -29.61
N TYR A 465 4.81 2.83 -29.31
CA TYR A 465 4.23 3.95 -28.58
C TYR A 465 2.99 3.51 -27.82
N THR A 466 2.65 4.22 -26.75
CA THR A 466 1.40 4.09 -25.99
C THR A 466 0.73 5.45 -25.89
N CYS A 467 -0.59 5.43 -25.77
CA CYS A 467 -1.42 6.62 -25.63
C CYS A 467 -2.53 6.31 -24.61
N ASP A 468 -2.63 7.13 -23.57
CA ASP A 468 -3.67 7.02 -22.54
C ASP A 468 -4.75 8.09 -22.77
N ASP A 469 -5.95 7.63 -23.12
CA ASP A 469 -7.11 8.48 -23.42
C ASP A 469 -7.76 9.10 -22.18
N TYR A 470 -7.37 8.71 -20.97
CA TYR A 470 -7.85 9.28 -19.70
C TYR A 470 -6.86 10.30 -19.14
N THR A 471 -5.59 9.94 -19.03
CA THR A 471 -4.56 10.87 -18.54
C THR A 471 -4.05 11.84 -19.60
N TYR A 472 -4.46 11.67 -20.87
CA TYR A 472 -3.97 12.43 -22.02
C TYR A 472 -2.44 12.40 -22.13
N SER A 473 -1.85 11.22 -21.93
CA SER A 473 -0.41 11.01 -22.05
C SER A 473 -0.05 10.21 -23.30
N ILE A 474 1.14 10.46 -23.84
CA ILE A 474 1.71 9.75 -24.97
C ILE A 474 3.15 9.42 -24.61
N THR A 475 3.56 8.17 -24.78
CA THR A 475 4.96 7.75 -24.68
C THR A 475 5.40 7.07 -25.98
N CYS A 476 6.61 7.38 -26.45
CA CYS A 476 7.20 6.90 -27.69
C CYS A 476 8.61 6.35 -27.43
N TRP A 477 8.91 5.15 -27.94
CA TRP A 477 10.16 4.44 -27.70
C TRP A 477 11.00 4.25 -28.97
N ARG A 478 12.32 4.16 -28.78
CA ARG A 478 13.32 4.09 -29.86
C ARG A 478 14.38 3.01 -29.55
N GLU A 479 14.81 2.30 -30.59
CA GLU A 479 15.94 1.33 -30.59
C GLU A 479 17.21 1.88 -31.24
#